data_AF-A0A1J5RIA8-F1
#
_entry.id   AF-A0A1J5RIA8-F1
#
_cell.length_a   1.000
_cell.length_b   1.000
_cell.length_c   1.000
_cell.angle_alpha   90.00
_cell.angle_beta   90.00
_cell.angle_gamma   90.00
#
_symmetry.space_group_name_H-M   'P 1'
#
loop_
_entity.id
_entity.type
_entity.pdbx_description
1 polymer ?
#
loop_
_entity_poly.entity_id
_entity_poly.type
_entity_poly.pdbx_seq_one_letter_code
_entity_poly.pdbx_strand_id
1 'polypeptide(L)'
;MSSRMAGLEADASNHTVPRLRPILIKDVILCTEGNSVVMAIGRKLGVEHHAVNVAASERVCGAWHVHNVNSYRSRLKDWMRQFRGVASKYLDSYLG
;
A
#
# COMPACT_ATOMS: atom_id res chain seq x y z
N MET A 1 -20.19 -11.72 -8.67
CA MET A 1 -19.42 -10.78 -7.82
C MET A 1 -18.16 -10.19 -8.49
N SER A 2 -17.95 -10.37 -9.81
CA SER A 2 -16.65 -10.07 -10.47
C SER A 2 -16.53 -8.68 -11.14
N SER A 3 -17.63 -8.10 -11.66
CA SER A 3 -17.55 -6.85 -12.45
C SER A 3 -17.43 -5.55 -11.62
N ARG A 4 -18.01 -5.51 -10.41
CA ARG A 4 -18.06 -4.29 -9.57
C ARG A 4 -16.73 -3.97 -8.88
N MET A 5 -15.93 -5.00 -8.55
CA MET A 5 -14.61 -4.82 -7.93
C MET A 5 -13.58 -4.30 -8.94
N ALA A 6 -13.59 -4.80 -10.18
CA ALA A 6 -12.71 -4.32 -11.25
C ALA A 6 -12.89 -2.82 -11.56
N GLY A 7 -14.13 -2.32 -11.49
CA GLY A 7 -14.43 -0.89 -11.66
C GLY A 7 -13.83 -0.01 -10.55
N LEU A 8 -13.90 -0.47 -9.29
CA LEU A 8 -13.29 0.23 -8.14
C LEU A 8 -11.77 0.24 -8.21
N GLU A 9 -11.16 -0.85 -8.69
CA GLU A 9 -9.70 -0.94 -8.86
C GLU A 9 -9.19 0.00 -9.94
N ALA A 10 -9.92 0.10 -11.06
CA ALA A 10 -9.57 0.99 -12.15
C ALA A 10 -9.65 2.48 -11.74
N ASP A 11 -10.69 2.84 -11.00
CA ASP A 11 -10.94 4.20 -10.51
C ASP A 11 -9.88 4.63 -9.47
N ALA A 12 -9.67 3.81 -8.44
CA ALA A 12 -8.65 4.08 -7.42
C ALA A 12 -7.25 4.22 -8.03
N SER A 13 -6.92 3.37 -9.01
CA SER A 13 -5.67 3.45 -9.75
C SER A 13 -5.54 4.75 -10.56
N ASN A 14 -6.62 5.19 -11.23
CA ASN A 14 -6.63 6.44 -12.02
C ASN A 14 -6.36 7.69 -11.18
N HIS A 15 -6.91 7.75 -9.95
CA HIS A 15 -6.66 8.86 -9.03
C HIS A 15 -5.23 8.85 -8.46
N THR A 16 -4.66 7.66 -8.25
CA THR A 16 -3.42 7.48 -7.49
C THR A 16 -2.17 7.64 -8.36
N VAL A 17 -2.20 7.13 -9.60
CA VAL A 17 -1.06 7.16 -10.53
C VAL A 17 -0.49 8.57 -10.76
N PRO A 18 -1.30 9.62 -11.02
CA PRO A 18 -0.78 10.98 -11.22
C PRO A 18 -0.06 11.55 -10.00
N ARG A 19 -0.45 11.14 -8.78
CA ARG A 19 0.16 11.60 -7.52
C ARG A 19 1.46 10.89 -7.20
N LEU A 20 1.57 9.61 -7.59
CA LEU A 20 2.78 8.81 -7.35
C LEU A 20 3.89 9.14 -8.34
N ARG A 21 3.55 9.38 -9.62
CA ARG A 21 4.55 9.69 -10.67
C ARG A 21 5.64 10.70 -10.29
N PRO A 22 5.33 11.87 -9.69
CA PRO A 22 6.37 12.84 -9.34
C PRO A 22 7.26 12.44 -8.14
N ILE A 23 6.83 11.47 -7.33
CA ILE A 23 7.53 11.04 -6.10
C ILE A 23 8.41 9.82 -6.38
N LEU A 24 8.05 9.00 -7.36
CA LEU A 24 8.77 7.78 -7.69
C LEU A 24 10.11 8.13 -8.37
N ILE A 25 11.19 7.68 -7.74
CA ILE A 25 12.51 7.70 -8.35
C ILE A 25 12.58 6.76 -9.55
N LYS A 26 13.45 7.09 -10.51
CA LYS A 26 13.75 6.21 -11.63
C LYS A 26 14.25 4.85 -11.09
N ASP A 27 13.77 3.77 -11.67
CA ASP A 27 14.14 2.38 -11.33
C ASP A 27 13.65 1.88 -9.96
N VAL A 28 12.58 2.47 -9.43
CA VAL A 28 11.91 1.94 -8.23
C VAL A 28 11.23 0.60 -8.49
N ILE A 29 11.37 -0.31 -7.54
CA ILE A 29 10.69 -1.60 -7.52
C ILE A 29 9.55 -1.53 -6.51
N LEU A 30 8.34 -1.90 -6.95
CA LEU A 30 7.14 -1.92 -6.13
C LEU A 30 6.98 -3.29 -5.49
N CYS A 31 6.86 -3.37 -4.16
CA CYS A 31 6.59 -4.63 -3.45
C CYS A 31 5.28 -4.54 -2.69
N THR A 32 4.37 -5.49 -2.89
CA THR A 32 3.08 -5.49 -2.17
C THR A 32 2.65 -6.86 -1.69
N GLU A 33 1.68 -6.87 -0.77
CA GLU A 33 0.99 -8.07 -0.27
C GLU A 33 -0.05 -8.65 -1.28
N GLY A 34 0.09 -8.38 -2.57
CA GLY A 34 -0.81 -8.89 -3.62
C GLY A 34 -2.12 -8.11 -3.80
N ASN A 35 -2.20 -6.87 -3.34
CA ASN A 35 -3.37 -6.01 -3.57
C ASN A 35 -3.56 -5.68 -5.06
N SER A 36 -4.70 -6.06 -5.62
CA SER A 36 -5.07 -5.93 -7.03
C SER A 36 -5.06 -4.49 -7.56
N VAL A 37 -5.47 -3.50 -6.76
CA VAL A 37 -5.39 -2.07 -7.10
C VAL A 37 -3.94 -1.67 -7.33
N VAL A 38 -3.04 -2.11 -6.44
CA VAL A 38 -1.63 -1.75 -6.52
C VAL A 38 -0.93 -2.46 -7.67
N MET A 39 -1.35 -3.68 -8.00
CA MET A 39 -0.92 -4.34 -9.24
C MET A 39 -1.32 -3.53 -10.48
N ALA A 40 -2.55 -3.01 -10.53
CA ALA A 40 -3.01 -2.16 -11.63
C ALA A 40 -2.23 -0.84 -11.71
N ILE A 41 -1.88 -0.25 -10.57
CA ILE A 41 -1.01 0.93 -10.48
C ILE A 41 0.38 0.62 -11.02
N GLY A 42 1.01 -0.48 -10.58
CA GLY A 42 2.33 -0.90 -11.06
C GLY A 42 2.38 -1.05 -12.57
N ARG A 43 1.37 -1.74 -13.14
CA ARG A 43 1.22 -1.89 -14.60
C ARG A 43 1.08 -0.55 -15.33
N LYS A 44 0.29 0.40 -14.81
CA LYS A 44 0.10 1.73 -15.42
C LYS A 44 1.33 2.64 -15.31
N LEU A 45 2.17 2.40 -14.30
CA LEU A 45 3.40 3.14 -14.09
C LEU A 45 4.59 2.53 -14.84
N GLY A 46 4.48 1.28 -15.31
CA GLY A 46 5.57 0.57 -15.95
C GLY A 46 6.71 0.22 -14.98
N VAL A 47 6.43 0.15 -13.68
CA VAL A 47 7.41 -0.20 -12.64
C VAL A 47 7.40 -1.71 -12.42
N GLU A 48 8.58 -2.27 -12.11
CA GLU A 48 8.69 -3.66 -11.69
C GLU A 48 7.88 -3.87 -10.42
N HIS A 49 7.05 -4.92 -10.39
CA HIS A 49 6.15 -5.19 -9.28
C HIS A 49 6.31 -6.63 -8.79
N HIS A 50 6.68 -6.78 -7.52
CA HIS A 50 6.75 -8.06 -6.82
C HIS A 50 5.60 -8.18 -5.83
N ALA A 51 4.71 -9.13 -6.07
CA ALA A 51 3.65 -9.49 -5.14
C ALA A 51 4.14 -10.61 -4.21
N VAL A 52 4.28 -10.32 -2.91
CA VAL A 52 4.50 -11.34 -1.88
C VAL A 52 3.12 -11.86 -1.48
N ASN A 53 2.83 -13.13 -1.73
CA ASN A 53 1.51 -13.70 -1.42
C ASN A 53 1.40 -14.06 0.06
N VAL A 54 1.18 -13.04 0.89
CA VAL A 54 1.01 -13.19 2.34
C VAL A 54 -0.16 -14.13 2.68
N ALA A 55 -1.21 -14.17 1.85
CA ALA A 55 -2.36 -15.05 2.05
C ALA A 55 -2.04 -16.53 1.83
N ALA A 56 -1.08 -16.84 0.94
CA ALA A 56 -0.54 -18.19 0.76
C ALA A 56 0.56 -18.55 1.78
N SER A 57 0.71 -17.76 2.85
CA SER A 57 1.79 -17.90 3.85
C SER A 57 3.20 -17.71 3.29
N GLU A 58 3.35 -17.09 2.11
CA GLU A 58 4.68 -16.67 1.63
C GLU A 58 5.17 -15.49 2.46
N ARG A 59 6.28 -15.70 3.16
CA ARG A 59 6.88 -14.67 4.04
C ARG A 59 7.93 -13.83 3.34
N VAL A 60 8.54 -14.34 2.28
CA VAL A 60 9.64 -13.70 1.56
C VAL A 60 9.56 -14.12 0.10
N CYS A 61 9.70 -13.16 -0.82
CA CYS A 61 9.94 -13.44 -2.23
C CYS A 61 11.34 -12.92 -2.58
N GLY A 62 12.36 -13.78 -2.60
CA GLY A 62 13.75 -13.36 -2.83
C GLY A 62 14.23 -12.31 -1.80
N ALA A 63 14.62 -11.13 -2.27
CA ALA A 63 15.05 -10.01 -1.42
C ALA A 63 13.88 -9.14 -0.89
N TRP A 64 12.63 -9.48 -1.22
CA TRP A 64 11.47 -8.65 -0.93
C TRP A 64 10.78 -9.06 0.38
N HIS A 65 10.87 -8.19 1.39
CA HIS A 65 10.34 -8.42 2.74
C HIS A 65 9.23 -7.43 3.12
N VAL A 66 8.00 -7.67 2.65
CA VAL A 66 6.85 -6.78 2.92
C VAL A 66 6.42 -6.77 4.41
N HIS A 67 6.74 -7.83 5.16
CA HIS A 67 6.32 -7.99 6.55
C HIS A 67 6.90 -6.94 7.51
N ASN A 68 8.10 -6.43 7.27
CA ASN A 68 8.67 -5.40 8.16
C ASN A 68 7.87 -4.09 8.08
N VAL A 69 7.50 -3.68 6.87
CA VAL A 69 6.66 -2.50 6.66
C VAL A 69 5.25 -2.74 7.18
N ASN A 70 4.70 -3.95 6.96
CA ASN A 70 3.38 -4.31 7.48
C ASN A 70 3.33 -4.37 9.00
N SER A 71 4.37 -4.87 9.67
CA SER A 71 4.44 -4.92 11.14
C SER A 71 4.53 -3.50 11.71
N TYR A 72 5.32 -2.62 11.10
CA TYR A 72 5.36 -1.20 11.44
C TYR A 72 3.99 -0.55 11.29
N ARG A 73 3.33 -0.75 10.15
CA ARG A 73 1.97 -0.24 9.89
C ARG A 73 0.96 -0.75 10.93
N SER A 74 1.04 -2.02 11.31
CA SER A 74 0.16 -2.59 12.34
C SER A 74 0.40 -1.93 13.69
N ARG A 75 1.66 -1.80 14.12
CA ARG A 75 2.02 -1.13 15.38
C ARG A 75 1.51 0.31 15.42
N LEU A 76 1.63 1.04 14.31
CA LEU A 76 1.10 2.40 14.19
C LEU A 76 -0.42 2.42 14.32
N LYS A 77 -1.12 1.51 13.63
CA LYS A 77 -2.59 1.38 13.76
C LYS A 77 -3.01 1.06 15.19
N ASP A 78 -2.28 0.17 15.86
CA ASP A 78 -2.57 -0.23 17.23
C ASP A 78 -2.32 0.90 18.23
N TRP A 79 -1.25 1.69 18.04
CA TRP A 79 -1.02 2.92 18.78
C TRP A 79 -2.16 3.93 18.56
N MET A 80 -2.55 4.16 17.31
CA MET A 80 -3.65 5.06 16.95
C MET A 80 -5.02 4.65 17.54
N ARG A 81 -5.26 3.36 17.78
CA ARG A 81 -6.53 2.88 18.37
C ARG A 81 -6.78 3.44 19.77
N GLN A 82 -5.75 3.89 20.48
CA GLN A 82 -5.88 4.49 21.80
C GLN A 82 -6.52 5.89 21.74
N PHE A 83 -6.52 6.53 20.57
CA PHE A 83 -7.00 7.90 20.36
C PHE A 83 -8.42 7.98 19.77
N ARG A 84 -9.27 6.97 19.99
CA ARG A 84 -10.68 6.92 19.56
C ARG A 84 -11.51 7.99 20.31
N GLY A 85 -11.42 9.24 19.89
CA GLY A 85 -12.11 10.38 20.50
C GLY A 85 -11.32 11.68 20.50
N VAL A 86 -10.01 11.61 20.27
CA VAL A 86 -9.18 12.80 20.06
C VAL A 86 -9.35 13.25 18.62
N ALA A 87 -9.66 14.53 18.42
CA ALA A 87 -9.89 15.07 17.10
C ALA A 87 -8.62 14.86 16.24
N SER A 88 -8.78 14.17 15.10
CA SER A 88 -7.71 13.94 14.12
C SER A 88 -6.98 15.21 13.70
N LYS A 89 -7.60 16.39 13.92
CA LYS A 89 -7.00 17.71 13.69
C LYS A 89 -5.75 18.00 14.52
N TYR A 90 -5.50 17.25 15.60
CA TYR A 90 -4.33 17.43 16.46
C TYR A 90 -3.27 16.34 16.25
N LEU A 91 -3.41 15.49 15.22
CA LEU A 91 -2.51 14.35 14.99
C LEU A 91 -1.05 14.77 14.88
N ASP A 92 -0.78 15.89 14.21
CA ASP A 92 0.58 16.44 14.06
C ASP A 92 1.22 16.81 15.41
N SER A 93 0.43 17.16 16.42
CA SER A 93 0.93 17.45 17.78
C SER A 93 1.29 16.19 18.57
N TYR A 94 0.90 15.00 18.12
CA TYR A 94 1.19 13.71 18.77
C TYR A 94 2.31 12.92 18.10
N LEU A 95 2.63 13.23 16.84
CA LEU A 95 3.62 12.52 16.03
C LEU A 95 5.01 13.17 16.03
N GLY A 96 5.27 14.07 17.00
CA GLY A 96 6.54 14.78 17.16
C GLY A 96 7.78 13.89 17.06
#